data_AF-M2R3C6-F1
#
_entry.id   AF-M2R3C6-F1
#
_cell.length_a   1.000
_cell.length_b   1.000
_cell.length_c   1.000
_cell.angle_alpha   90.00
_cell.angle_beta   90.00
_cell.angle_gamma   90.00
#
_symmetry.space_group_name_H-M   'P 1'
#
loop_
_entity.id
_entity.type
_entity.pdbx_description
1 polymer ?
#
loop_
_entity_poly.entity_id
_entity_poly.type
_entity_poly.pdbx_seq_one_letter_code
_entity_poly.pdbx_strand_id
1 'polypeptide(L)'
;PSHFCLQDLTSITAPVFEFKLNPNQEAAWAKTSTGFLSHRFDAYAGMSFPDADTDHLDNCIAFFLWAFSFDDVSDEGVLQSNPEGVKRGVDISLGVLHHPDAPPPDFSYAAMLHEYVQLYLHQIPTVMDFIVLRRQTIGGPIVEAMVEYSLDLQIPEHVWDHPILDGLSKAAIDIMTWPNDLCSFNKEQSDGDFQNLVFCIMLERDCDLQAAVDILTGML
;
A
#
# COMPACT_ATOMS: atom_id res chain seq x y z
N PRO A 1 6.60 -14.27 14.92
CA PRO A 1 6.26 -13.51 16.16
C PRO A 1 4.77 -13.15 16.16
N SER A 2 4.08 -13.08 17.32
CA SER A 2 2.65 -12.71 17.35
C SER A 2 2.40 -11.20 17.36
N HIS A 3 3.46 -10.41 17.34
CA HIS A 3 3.45 -8.95 17.39
C HIS A 3 4.77 -8.46 16.79
N PHE A 4 4.74 -7.24 16.26
CA PHE A 4 5.91 -6.46 15.87
C PHE A 4 5.71 -5.03 16.35
N CYS A 5 6.80 -4.28 16.45
CA CYS A 5 6.80 -2.86 16.78
C CYS A 5 7.04 -2.07 15.50
N LEU A 6 6.12 -1.16 15.18
CA LEU A 6 6.30 -0.19 14.11
C LEU A 6 6.95 1.07 14.68
N GLN A 7 8.01 1.56 14.05
CA GLN A 7 8.62 2.84 14.41
C GLN A 7 7.66 3.98 14.05
N ASP A 8 7.84 5.15 14.69
CA ASP A 8 7.09 6.34 14.30
C ASP A 8 7.55 6.81 12.91
N LEU A 9 6.84 6.38 11.87
CA LEU A 9 7.15 6.73 10.47
C LEU A 9 7.09 8.23 10.23
N THR A 10 6.26 8.97 10.98
CA THR A 10 6.18 10.43 10.85
C THR A 10 7.45 11.11 11.36
N SER A 11 8.12 10.52 12.36
CA SER A 11 9.42 11.03 12.84
C SER A 11 10.54 10.89 11.81
N ILE A 12 10.40 9.98 10.84
CA ILE A 12 11.35 9.77 9.74
C ILE A 12 11.13 10.81 8.65
N THR A 13 9.88 11.07 8.26
CA THR A 13 9.54 11.91 7.10
C THR A 13 9.36 13.39 7.45
N ALA A 14 8.84 13.73 8.64
CA ALA A 14 8.57 15.13 9.03
C ALA A 14 9.79 16.07 9.05
N PRO A 15 11.04 15.62 9.30
CA PRO A 15 12.21 16.50 9.22
C PRO A 15 12.49 17.06 7.81
N VAL A 16 12.00 16.39 6.76
CA VAL A 16 12.23 16.75 5.35
C VAL A 16 10.96 17.16 4.63
N PHE A 17 9.80 16.62 5.01
CA PHE A 17 8.50 16.93 4.42
C PHE A 17 7.65 17.71 5.42
N GLU A 18 7.43 18.99 5.12
CA GLU A 18 6.49 19.81 5.88
C GLU A 18 5.08 19.23 5.75
N PHE A 19 4.40 19.07 6.89
CA PHE A 19 3.00 18.69 6.91
C PHE A 19 2.12 19.84 6.40
N LYS A 20 1.33 19.58 5.35
CA LYS A 20 0.39 20.53 4.78
C LYS A 20 -1.02 19.95 4.80
N LEU A 21 -2.00 20.84 4.96
CA LEU A 21 -3.41 20.49 4.93
C LEU A 21 -4.18 21.54 4.15
N ASN A 22 -4.98 21.09 3.19
CA ASN A 22 -5.80 22.00 2.39
C ASN A 22 -6.86 22.69 3.27
N PRO A 23 -6.93 24.03 3.31
CA PRO A 23 -7.90 24.75 4.13
C PRO A 23 -9.36 24.56 3.66
N ASN A 24 -9.58 24.09 2.43
CA ASN A 24 -10.90 23.89 1.84
C ASN A 24 -11.46 22.47 2.04
N GLN A 25 -10.75 21.59 2.75
CA GLN A 25 -11.11 20.19 2.94
C GLN A 25 -12.57 19.98 3.36
N GLU A 26 -13.02 20.65 4.43
CA GLU A 26 -14.39 20.48 4.95
C GLU A 26 -15.45 20.95 3.93
N ALA A 27 -15.16 22.04 3.22
CA ALA A 27 -16.07 22.60 2.22
C ALA A 27 -16.18 21.71 0.99
N ALA A 28 -15.08 21.09 0.55
CA ALA A 28 -15.08 20.13 -0.54
C ALA A 28 -15.84 18.84 -0.14
N TRP A 29 -15.53 18.25 1.02
CA TRP A 29 -16.18 17.02 1.50
C TRP A 29 -17.70 17.13 1.65
N ALA A 30 -18.19 18.30 2.04
CA ALA A 30 -19.64 18.55 2.16
C ALA A 30 -20.39 18.38 0.83
N LYS A 31 -19.72 18.57 -0.32
CA LYS A 31 -20.30 18.34 -1.65
C LYS A 31 -20.30 16.85 -2.04
N THR A 32 -19.23 16.13 -1.68
CA THR A 32 -18.97 14.76 -2.15
C THR A 32 -19.58 13.67 -1.26
N SER A 33 -19.83 13.95 0.03
CA SER A 33 -20.25 12.93 1.00
C SER A 33 -21.68 12.40 0.78
N THR A 34 -21.80 11.31 0.03
CA THR A 34 -23.07 10.57 -0.12
C THR A 34 -23.28 9.58 1.03
N GLY A 35 -23.16 10.00 2.28
CA GLY A 35 -23.64 9.27 3.48
C GLY A 35 -23.21 7.80 3.72
N PHE A 36 -22.36 7.21 2.87
CA PHE A 36 -22.18 5.75 2.80
C PHE A 36 -20.79 5.27 3.26
N LEU A 37 -19.83 6.16 3.49
CA LEU A 37 -18.45 5.78 3.81
C LEU A 37 -17.97 6.50 5.08
N SER A 38 -17.56 5.72 6.08
CA SER A 38 -17.08 6.21 7.38
C SER A 38 -15.61 6.64 7.40
N HIS A 39 -14.93 6.60 6.25
CA HIS A 39 -13.50 6.86 6.13
C HIS A 39 -13.23 8.34 5.84
N ARG A 40 -12.21 8.89 6.48
CA ARG A 40 -11.78 10.29 6.37
C ARG A 40 -10.98 10.56 5.08
N PHE A 41 -11.55 10.20 3.93
CA PHE A 41 -10.93 10.45 2.62
C PHE A 41 -10.79 11.95 2.32
N ASP A 42 -11.60 12.80 2.97
CA ASP A 42 -11.42 14.24 3.01
C ASP A 42 -10.02 14.62 3.52
N ALA A 43 -9.60 14.03 4.64
CA ALA A 43 -8.29 14.33 5.23
C ALA A 43 -7.16 13.81 4.34
N TYR A 44 -7.33 12.61 3.77
CA TYR A 44 -6.33 12.05 2.86
C TYR A 44 -6.13 12.94 1.63
N ALA A 45 -7.21 13.33 0.93
CA ALA A 45 -7.15 14.27 -0.18
C ALA A 45 -6.59 15.65 0.22
N GLY A 46 -7.01 16.18 1.37
CA GLY A 46 -6.55 17.47 1.87
C GLY A 46 -5.04 17.50 2.17
N MET A 47 -4.46 16.37 2.59
CA MET A 47 -3.02 16.22 2.79
C MET A 47 -2.27 15.99 1.47
N SER A 48 -2.85 15.24 0.53
CA SER A 48 -2.23 14.94 -0.78
C SER A 48 -2.22 16.13 -1.73
N PHE A 49 -3.26 16.99 -1.67
CA PHE A 49 -3.44 18.13 -2.58
C PHE A 49 -3.64 19.44 -1.78
N PRO A 50 -2.62 19.88 -1.03
CA PRO A 50 -2.78 20.98 -0.06
C PRO A 50 -3.05 22.34 -0.71
N ASP A 51 -2.62 22.52 -1.96
CA ASP A 51 -2.69 23.79 -2.68
C ASP A 51 -3.84 23.82 -3.72
N ALA A 52 -4.61 22.74 -3.84
CA ALA A 52 -5.75 22.67 -4.76
C ALA A 52 -6.88 23.63 -4.34
N ASP A 53 -7.58 24.22 -5.30
CA ASP A 53 -8.82 24.92 -5.00
C ASP A 53 -9.94 23.93 -4.62
N THR A 54 -11.07 24.47 -4.15
CA THR A 54 -12.19 23.65 -3.67
C THR A 54 -12.81 22.75 -4.74
N ASP A 55 -12.85 23.17 -6.00
CA ASP A 55 -13.50 22.40 -7.06
C ASP A 55 -12.58 21.28 -7.56
N HIS A 56 -11.27 21.54 -7.65
CA HIS A 56 -10.27 20.51 -7.88
C HIS A 56 -10.24 19.49 -6.73
N LEU A 57 -10.23 19.97 -5.48
CA LEU A 57 -10.19 19.11 -4.30
C LEU A 57 -11.43 18.19 -4.19
N ASP A 58 -12.62 18.69 -4.56
CA ASP A 58 -13.85 17.88 -4.61
C ASP A 58 -13.70 16.67 -5.56
N ASN A 59 -13.15 16.91 -6.76
CA ASN A 59 -12.86 15.82 -7.70
C ASN A 59 -11.76 14.88 -7.21
N CYS A 60 -10.73 15.39 -6.51
CA CYS A 60 -9.71 14.54 -5.89
C CYS A 60 -10.29 13.64 -4.79
N ILE A 61 -11.19 14.16 -3.97
CA ILE A 61 -11.91 13.38 -2.95
C ILE A 61 -12.75 12.29 -3.61
N ALA A 62 -13.53 12.64 -4.65
CA ALA A 62 -14.35 11.68 -5.39
C ALA A 62 -13.50 10.57 -6.01
N PHE A 63 -12.33 10.93 -6.56
CA PHE A 63 -11.37 9.98 -7.09
C PHE A 63 -10.87 9.01 -6.02
N PHE A 64 -10.40 9.50 -4.86
CA PHE A 64 -9.94 8.62 -3.80
C PHE A 64 -11.04 7.72 -3.24
N LEU A 65 -12.27 8.24 -3.09
CA LEU A 65 -13.43 7.41 -2.72
C LEU A 65 -13.61 6.25 -3.69
N TRP A 66 -13.56 6.51 -5.00
CA TRP A 66 -13.65 5.47 -6.02
C TRP A 66 -12.46 4.50 -5.96
N ALA A 67 -11.23 5.00 -5.89
CA ALA A 67 -10.01 4.20 -5.93
C ALA A 67 -9.95 3.19 -4.76
N PHE A 68 -10.16 3.65 -3.53
CA PHE A 68 -10.18 2.78 -2.35
C PHE A 68 -11.38 1.83 -2.35
N SER A 69 -12.55 2.27 -2.79
CA SER A 69 -13.71 1.37 -2.91
C SER A 69 -13.48 0.28 -3.96
N PHE A 70 -12.78 0.60 -5.04
CA PHE A 70 -12.42 -0.35 -6.08
C PHE A 70 -11.42 -1.39 -5.56
N ASP A 71 -10.40 -0.94 -4.82
CA ASP A 71 -9.37 -1.77 -4.18
C ASP A 71 -9.98 -2.72 -3.13
N ASP A 72 -10.81 -2.20 -2.22
CA ASP A 72 -11.50 -3.02 -1.21
C ASP A 72 -12.40 -4.09 -1.88
N VAL A 73 -13.14 -3.71 -2.94
CA VAL A 73 -13.99 -4.66 -3.68
C VAL A 73 -13.17 -5.69 -4.47
N SER A 74 -11.96 -5.35 -4.93
CA SER A 74 -11.09 -6.32 -5.59
C SER A 74 -10.46 -7.30 -4.61
N ASP A 75 -10.17 -6.85 -3.39
CA ASP A 75 -9.39 -7.62 -2.41
C ASP A 75 -10.26 -8.48 -1.48
N GLU A 76 -11.51 -8.08 -1.22
CA GLU A 76 -12.37 -8.78 -0.27
C GLU A 76 -13.00 -10.07 -0.82
N GLY A 77 -12.26 -11.18 -0.68
CA GLY A 77 -12.78 -12.54 -0.73
C GLY A 77 -13.27 -13.03 0.64
N VAL A 78 -14.58 -12.93 0.90
CA VAL A 78 -15.38 -13.63 1.95
C VAL A 78 -14.56 -14.22 3.13
N LEU A 79 -14.17 -13.43 4.15
CA LEU A 79 -14.06 -13.81 5.58
C LEU A 79 -13.26 -12.77 6.42
N GLN A 80 -13.88 -12.19 7.45
CA GLN A 80 -13.20 -11.51 8.56
C GLN A 80 -13.92 -11.78 9.90
N SER A 81 -13.19 -12.26 10.93
CA SER A 81 -13.38 -11.97 12.38
C SER A 81 -12.71 -12.98 13.38
N ASN A 82 -11.43 -13.37 13.25
CA ASN A 82 -10.77 -14.22 14.28
C ASN A 82 -9.24 -14.04 14.43
N PRO A 83 -8.75 -13.23 15.40
CA PRO A 83 -7.31 -12.98 15.62
C PRO A 83 -6.45 -14.21 15.95
N GLU A 84 -6.97 -15.22 16.66
CA GLU A 84 -6.22 -16.47 16.90
C GLU A 84 -6.13 -17.33 15.64
N GLY A 85 -7.17 -17.29 14.82
CA GLY A 85 -7.18 -17.87 13.48
C GLY A 85 -6.11 -17.25 12.59
N VAL A 86 -5.94 -15.93 12.65
CA VAL A 86 -4.94 -15.16 11.88
C VAL A 86 -3.51 -15.59 12.23
N LYS A 87 -3.15 -15.61 13.51
CA LYS A 87 -1.79 -16.05 13.91
C LYS A 87 -1.49 -17.47 13.46
N ARG A 88 -2.45 -18.39 13.65
CA ARG A 88 -2.32 -19.78 13.19
C ARG A 88 -2.16 -19.85 11.67
N GLY A 89 -2.91 -19.05 10.94
CA GLY A 89 -2.81 -18.94 9.49
C GLY A 89 -1.45 -18.42 9.03
N VAL A 90 -0.87 -17.40 9.70
CA VAL A 90 0.49 -16.91 9.42
C VAL A 90 1.55 -17.97 9.69
N ASP A 91 1.47 -18.69 10.81
CA ASP A 91 2.42 -19.76 11.13
C ASP A 91 2.35 -20.89 10.08
N ILE A 92 1.15 -21.21 9.58
CA ILE A 92 0.94 -22.18 8.49
C ILE A 92 1.46 -21.64 7.15
N SER A 93 1.21 -20.37 6.83
CA SER A 93 1.72 -19.69 5.64
C SER A 93 3.24 -19.68 5.59
N LEU A 94 3.91 -19.37 6.71
CA LEU A 94 5.37 -19.48 6.83
C LEU A 94 5.83 -20.93 6.62
N GLY A 95 5.08 -21.91 7.12
CA GLY A 95 5.34 -23.33 6.86
C GLY A 95 5.28 -23.71 5.38
N VAL A 96 4.29 -23.19 4.64
CA VAL A 96 4.17 -23.36 3.17
C VAL A 96 5.40 -22.78 2.46
N LEU A 97 5.86 -21.61 2.91
CA LEU A 97 7.02 -20.94 2.33
C LEU A 97 8.33 -21.70 2.57
N HIS A 98 8.53 -22.25 3.77
CA HIS A 98 9.73 -23.05 4.09
C HIS A 98 9.68 -24.48 3.52
N HIS A 99 8.49 -24.99 3.21
CA HIS A 99 8.27 -26.32 2.67
C HIS A 99 7.31 -26.28 1.47
N PRO A 100 7.74 -25.70 0.34
CA PRO A 100 6.86 -25.46 -0.81
C PRO A 100 6.31 -26.76 -1.42
N ASP A 101 7.00 -27.89 -1.26
CA ASP A 101 6.54 -29.22 -1.72
C ASP A 101 5.51 -29.88 -0.79
N ALA A 102 5.20 -29.27 0.37
CA ALA A 102 4.21 -29.80 1.29
C ALA A 102 2.80 -29.76 0.64
N PRO A 103 1.88 -30.67 1.02
CA PRO A 103 0.50 -30.61 0.55
C PRO A 103 -0.20 -29.32 1.01
N PRO A 104 -1.20 -28.82 0.24
CA PRO A 104 -1.90 -27.58 0.55
C PRO A 104 -2.49 -27.64 1.97
N PRO A 105 -2.25 -26.61 2.80
CA PRO A 105 -2.76 -26.59 4.16
C PRO A 105 -4.28 -26.43 4.20
N ASP A 106 -4.92 -26.98 5.24
CA ASP A 106 -6.35 -26.83 5.51
C ASP A 106 -6.64 -25.46 6.18
N PHE A 107 -6.28 -24.39 5.47
CA PHE A 107 -6.48 -23.00 5.89
C PHE A 107 -6.57 -22.09 4.65
N SER A 108 -7.73 -21.46 4.41
CA SER A 108 -8.10 -20.88 3.10
C SER A 108 -7.03 -19.99 2.46
N TYR A 109 -6.44 -19.06 3.20
CA TYR A 109 -5.42 -18.18 2.63
C TYR A 109 -4.01 -18.77 2.64
N ALA A 110 -3.66 -19.67 3.56
CA ALA A 110 -2.41 -20.41 3.44
C ALA A 110 -2.48 -21.41 2.27
N ALA A 111 -3.67 -21.88 1.93
CA ALA A 111 -3.94 -22.66 0.72
C ALA A 111 -3.86 -21.79 -0.53
N MET A 112 -4.35 -20.55 -0.51
CA MET A 112 -4.08 -19.57 -1.59
C MET A 112 -2.59 -19.28 -1.73
N LEU A 113 -1.87 -19.02 -0.64
CA LEU A 113 -0.42 -18.84 -0.67
C LEU A 113 0.27 -20.09 -1.20
N HIS A 114 -0.18 -21.28 -0.81
CA HIS A 114 0.30 -22.54 -1.37
C HIS A 114 0.03 -22.61 -2.87
N GLU A 115 -1.18 -22.33 -3.34
CA GLU A 115 -1.49 -22.28 -4.76
C GLU A 115 -0.68 -21.22 -5.50
N TYR A 116 -0.47 -20.04 -4.91
CA TYR A 116 0.36 -18.98 -5.46
C TYR A 116 1.81 -19.44 -5.54
N VAL A 117 2.35 -20.01 -4.46
CA VAL A 117 3.68 -20.62 -4.44
C VAL A 117 3.77 -21.75 -5.44
N GLN A 118 2.73 -22.57 -5.68
CA GLN A 118 2.69 -23.63 -6.70
C GLN A 118 2.59 -23.09 -8.13
N LEU A 119 1.82 -22.02 -8.34
CA LEU A 119 1.67 -21.34 -9.63
C LEU A 119 2.94 -20.56 -10.01
N TYR A 120 3.61 -20.00 -9.01
CA TYR A 120 4.83 -19.20 -9.13
C TYR A 120 6.06 -19.92 -8.57
N LEU A 121 6.04 -21.26 -8.44
CA LEU A 121 7.12 -22.08 -7.83
C LEU A 121 8.43 -22.05 -8.62
N HIS A 122 8.49 -21.22 -9.65
CA HIS A 122 9.68 -20.92 -10.41
C HIS A 122 10.16 -19.46 -10.30
N GLN A 123 9.47 -18.58 -9.55
CA GLN A 123 9.91 -17.25 -9.12
C GLN A 123 8.86 -16.60 -8.18
N ILE A 124 8.97 -16.82 -6.85
CA ILE A 124 8.48 -15.80 -5.91
C ILE A 124 9.23 -14.51 -6.27
N PRO A 125 8.56 -13.37 -6.47
CA PRO A 125 9.25 -12.14 -6.85
C PRO A 125 10.36 -11.84 -5.86
N THR A 126 11.55 -11.53 -6.36
CA THR A 126 12.57 -10.91 -5.51
C THR A 126 12.01 -9.60 -4.95
N VAL A 127 12.57 -9.11 -3.85
CA VAL A 127 12.30 -7.78 -3.29
C VAL A 127 12.35 -6.73 -4.41
N MET A 128 13.34 -6.82 -5.31
CA MET A 128 13.47 -5.88 -6.43
C MET A 128 12.36 -6.04 -7.47
N ASP A 129 12.00 -7.26 -7.84
CA ASP A 129 10.91 -7.50 -8.80
C ASP A 129 9.57 -7.04 -8.22
N PHE A 130 9.35 -7.29 -6.92
CA PHE A 130 8.15 -6.84 -6.22
C PHE A 130 8.07 -5.32 -6.13
N ILE A 131 9.18 -4.61 -5.87
CA ILE A 131 9.21 -3.13 -5.90
C ILE A 131 8.75 -2.61 -7.26
N VAL A 132 9.21 -3.21 -8.37
CA VAL A 132 8.80 -2.80 -9.72
C VAL A 132 7.31 -3.04 -9.93
N LEU A 133 6.79 -4.19 -9.50
CA LEU A 133 5.37 -4.50 -9.57
C LEU A 133 4.54 -3.53 -8.71
N ARG A 134 4.93 -3.33 -7.44
CA ARG A 134 4.19 -2.53 -6.47
C ARG A 134 4.06 -1.06 -6.90
N ARG A 135 5.10 -0.49 -7.53
CA ARG A 135 5.03 0.86 -8.14
C ARG A 135 3.96 0.98 -9.23
N GLN A 136 3.61 -0.12 -9.89
CA GLN A 136 2.56 -0.15 -10.91
C GLN A 136 1.16 -0.39 -10.31
N THR A 137 1.07 -1.12 -9.19
CA THR A 137 -0.22 -1.51 -8.59
C THR A 137 -0.71 -0.55 -7.51
N ILE A 138 0.16 0.20 -6.83
CA ILE A 138 -0.19 1.14 -5.76
C ILE A 138 -0.97 2.38 -6.25
N GLY A 139 -1.11 2.55 -7.57
CA GLY A 139 -1.80 3.71 -8.15
C GLY A 139 -0.96 4.99 -8.23
N GLY A 140 0.35 4.92 -7.99
CA GLY A 140 1.28 6.06 -8.02
C GLY A 140 1.16 6.96 -9.25
N PRO A 141 1.26 6.42 -10.49
CA PRO A 141 1.14 7.23 -11.71
C PRO A 141 -0.21 7.98 -11.84
N ILE A 142 -1.29 7.41 -11.29
CA ILE A 142 -2.60 8.07 -11.31
C ILE A 142 -2.61 9.24 -10.31
N VAL A 143 -2.00 9.07 -9.13
CA VAL A 143 -1.85 10.15 -8.15
C VAL A 143 -1.01 11.30 -8.71
N GLU A 144 0.07 11.00 -9.45
CA GLU A 144 0.87 12.03 -10.13
C GLU A 144 0.06 12.83 -11.16
N ALA A 145 -0.76 12.15 -11.97
CA ALA A 145 -1.69 12.82 -12.88
C ALA A 145 -2.73 13.69 -12.12
N MET A 146 -3.18 13.24 -10.95
CA MET A 146 -4.06 14.02 -10.07
C MET A 146 -3.36 15.26 -9.51
N VAL A 147 -2.05 15.20 -9.24
CA VAL A 147 -1.27 16.38 -8.85
C VAL A 147 -1.26 17.43 -9.96
N GLU A 148 -0.98 17.01 -11.21
CA GLU A 148 -1.05 17.92 -12.37
C GLU A 148 -2.44 18.55 -12.50
N TYR A 149 -3.48 17.73 -12.44
CA TYR A 149 -4.87 18.17 -12.48
C TYR A 149 -5.17 19.19 -11.36
N SER A 150 -4.78 18.89 -10.13
CA SER A 150 -5.11 19.71 -8.96
C SER A 150 -4.48 21.11 -8.96
N LEU A 151 -3.43 21.29 -9.77
CA LEU A 151 -2.66 22.52 -9.90
C LEU A 151 -2.82 23.17 -11.29
N ASP A 152 -3.73 22.68 -12.13
CA ASP A 152 -3.89 23.11 -13.52
C ASP A 152 -2.58 23.08 -14.33
N LEU A 153 -1.73 22.10 -14.05
CA LEU A 153 -0.46 21.93 -14.74
C LEU A 153 -0.65 21.07 -15.99
N GLN A 154 0.13 21.40 -17.02
CA GLN A 154 0.28 20.58 -18.22
C GLN A 154 1.77 20.33 -18.43
N ILE A 155 2.29 19.31 -17.76
CA ILE A 155 3.70 18.95 -17.85
C ILE A 155 3.93 18.25 -19.21
N PRO A 156 4.81 18.76 -20.08
CA PRO A 156 5.08 18.11 -21.36
C PRO A 156 5.70 16.72 -21.18
N GLU A 157 5.37 15.77 -22.06
CA GLU A 157 5.87 14.39 -22.02
C GLU A 157 7.40 14.30 -21.95
N HIS A 158 8.13 15.13 -22.71
CA HIS A 158 9.60 15.15 -22.67
C HIS A 158 10.19 15.55 -21.31
N VAL A 159 9.41 16.21 -20.43
CA VAL A 159 9.81 16.51 -19.06
C VAL A 159 9.62 15.28 -18.18
N TRP A 160 8.52 14.54 -18.34
CA TRP A 160 8.29 13.24 -17.71
C TRP A 160 9.35 12.20 -18.09
N ASP A 161 9.80 12.21 -19.34
CA ASP A 161 10.88 11.35 -19.83
C ASP A 161 12.27 11.72 -19.28
N HIS A 162 12.40 12.87 -18.60
CA HIS A 162 13.68 13.31 -18.09
C HIS A 162 14.15 12.40 -16.93
N PRO A 163 15.38 11.86 -16.95
CA PRO A 163 15.83 10.88 -15.96
C PRO A 163 15.74 11.34 -14.50
N ILE A 164 15.87 12.65 -14.25
CA ILE A 164 15.68 13.22 -12.91
C ILE A 164 14.22 13.09 -12.46
N LEU A 165 13.25 13.37 -13.34
CA LEU A 165 11.84 13.29 -12.98
C LEU A 165 11.39 11.84 -12.82
N ASP A 166 11.86 10.93 -13.67
CA ASP A 166 11.68 9.48 -13.49
C ASP A 166 12.22 8.98 -12.13
N GLY A 167 13.41 9.44 -11.72
CA GLY A 167 13.97 9.12 -10.40
C GLY A 167 13.16 9.70 -9.24
N LEU A 168 12.67 10.93 -9.37
CA LEU A 168 11.81 11.58 -8.38
C LEU A 168 10.45 10.88 -8.25
N SER A 169 9.83 10.51 -9.37
CA SER A 169 8.57 9.77 -9.43
C SER A 169 8.69 8.44 -8.69
N LYS A 170 9.73 7.64 -9.02
CA LYS A 170 10.00 6.37 -8.32
C LYS A 170 10.18 6.56 -6.82
N ALA A 171 10.93 7.58 -6.40
CA ALA A 171 11.14 7.86 -4.98
C ALA A 171 9.85 8.33 -4.28
N ALA A 172 9.04 9.17 -4.93
CA ALA A 172 7.76 9.62 -4.39
C ALA A 172 6.79 8.44 -4.21
N ILE A 173 6.71 7.56 -5.21
CA ILE A 173 5.89 6.35 -5.14
C ILE A 173 6.38 5.42 -4.02
N ASP A 174 7.69 5.22 -3.89
CA ASP A 174 8.27 4.41 -2.81
C ASP A 174 7.91 4.95 -1.41
N ILE A 175 8.09 6.25 -1.19
CA ILE A 175 7.78 6.92 0.08
C ILE A 175 6.28 6.86 0.40
N MET A 176 5.41 6.82 -0.62
CA MET A 176 3.98 6.58 -0.44
C MET A 176 3.67 5.10 -0.13
N THR A 177 4.41 4.18 -0.75
CA THR A 177 4.12 2.73 -0.74
C THR A 177 4.61 2.04 0.52
N TRP A 178 5.86 2.27 0.96
CA TRP A 178 6.41 1.55 2.12
C TRP A 178 5.63 1.79 3.42
N PRO A 179 5.15 3.02 3.72
CA PRO A 179 4.30 3.23 4.88
C PRO A 179 2.95 2.53 4.76
N ASN A 180 2.40 2.38 3.55
CA ASN A 180 1.21 1.56 3.32
C ASN A 180 1.52 0.11 3.67
N ASP A 181 2.49 -0.53 3.00
CA ASP A 181 2.87 -1.92 3.24
C ASP A 181 3.19 -2.18 4.73
N LEU A 182 3.84 -1.25 5.44
CA LEU A 182 4.10 -1.36 6.89
C LEU A 182 2.83 -1.26 7.74
N CYS A 183 1.95 -0.29 7.47
CA CYS A 183 0.74 -0.04 8.27
C CYS A 183 -0.39 -1.04 7.96
N SER A 184 -0.50 -1.50 6.71
CA SER A 184 -1.54 -2.41 6.24
C SER A 184 -1.20 -3.87 6.48
N PHE A 185 0.08 -4.21 6.73
CA PHE A 185 0.55 -5.60 6.85
C PHE A 185 -0.32 -6.49 7.77
N ASN A 186 -0.74 -5.97 8.92
CA ASN A 186 -1.58 -6.74 9.86
C ASN A 186 -3.00 -6.98 9.34
N LYS A 187 -3.55 -6.05 8.56
CA LYS A 187 -4.85 -6.22 7.89
C LYS A 187 -4.70 -7.23 6.77
N GLU A 188 -3.75 -7.00 5.86
CA GLU A 188 -3.54 -7.84 4.67
C GLU A 188 -3.23 -9.29 5.02
N GLN A 189 -2.30 -9.54 5.96
CA GLN A 189 -2.02 -10.91 6.40
C GLN A 189 -3.25 -11.61 6.98
N SER A 190 -4.17 -10.85 7.60
CA SER A 190 -5.35 -11.39 8.27
C SER A 190 -6.45 -11.76 7.29
N ASP A 191 -6.45 -11.06 6.16
CA ASP A 191 -7.34 -11.27 5.01
C ASP A 191 -6.77 -12.31 4.04
N GLY A 192 -5.50 -12.69 4.22
CA GLY A 192 -4.83 -13.62 3.33
C GLY A 192 -4.27 -12.99 2.06
N ASP A 193 -4.14 -11.68 2.06
CA ASP A 193 -3.41 -10.95 1.05
C ASP A 193 -1.92 -10.94 1.39
N PHE A 194 -1.11 -11.44 0.46
CA PHE A 194 0.33 -11.56 0.59
C PHE A 194 1.07 -10.63 -0.38
N GLN A 195 0.38 -9.73 -1.07
CA GLN A 195 0.97 -8.71 -1.94
C GLN A 195 1.56 -7.55 -1.14
N ASN A 196 2.52 -7.86 -0.27
CA ASN A 196 3.16 -6.89 0.62
C ASN A 196 4.68 -7.11 0.67
N LEU A 197 5.46 -6.04 0.59
CA LEU A 197 6.91 -6.10 0.52
C LEU A 197 7.54 -6.70 1.80
N VAL A 198 6.89 -6.60 2.97
CA VAL A 198 7.34 -7.27 4.20
C VAL A 198 7.42 -8.78 3.99
N PHE A 199 6.43 -9.40 3.32
CA PHE A 199 6.47 -10.83 3.02
C PHE A 199 7.63 -11.17 2.07
N CYS A 200 7.83 -10.40 1.01
CA CYS A 200 8.94 -10.60 0.08
C CYS A 200 10.31 -10.49 0.78
N ILE A 201 10.48 -9.54 1.71
CA ILE A 201 11.71 -9.38 2.49
C ILE A 201 11.94 -10.57 3.42
N MET A 202 10.92 -11.00 4.18
CA MET A 202 11.03 -12.17 5.05
C MET A 202 11.52 -13.40 4.27
N LEU A 203 11.00 -13.59 3.07
CA LEU A 203 11.33 -14.71 2.19
C LEU A 203 12.73 -14.62 1.60
N GLU A 204 13.06 -13.50 0.96
CA GLU A 204 14.34 -13.36 0.28
C GLU A 204 15.53 -13.29 1.27
N ARG A 205 15.29 -12.78 2.48
CA ARG A 205 16.32 -12.60 3.50
C ARG A 205 16.32 -13.70 4.57
N ASP A 206 15.37 -14.64 4.52
CA ASP A 206 15.16 -15.68 5.53
C ASP A 206 15.18 -15.09 6.96
N CYS A 207 14.38 -14.04 7.17
CA CYS A 207 14.35 -13.29 8.41
C CYS A 207 12.95 -13.26 9.05
N ASP A 208 12.92 -12.97 10.35
CA ASP A 208 11.65 -12.85 11.06
C ASP A 208 10.90 -11.55 10.72
N LEU A 209 9.64 -11.48 11.14
CA LEU A 209 8.77 -10.35 10.88
C LEU A 209 9.33 -9.01 11.37
N GLN A 210 9.93 -8.96 12.56
CA GLN A 210 10.45 -7.70 13.08
C GLN A 210 11.65 -7.24 12.24
N ALA A 211 12.55 -8.16 11.89
CA ALA A 211 13.69 -7.85 11.03
C ALA A 211 13.24 -7.35 9.65
N ALA A 212 12.20 -7.95 9.06
CA ALA A 212 11.66 -7.48 7.77
C ALA A 212 11.03 -6.08 7.87
N VAL A 213 10.25 -5.82 8.93
CA VAL A 213 9.68 -4.49 9.22
C VAL A 213 10.79 -3.44 9.40
N ASP A 214 11.85 -3.78 10.13
CA ASP A 214 12.98 -2.88 10.36
C ASP A 214 13.76 -2.60 9.06
N ILE A 215 13.95 -3.62 8.21
CA ILE A 215 14.57 -3.48 6.89
C ILE A 215 13.76 -2.52 6.02
N LEU A 216 12.44 -2.74 5.90
CA LEU A 216 11.57 -1.90 5.09
C LEU A 216 11.50 -0.47 5.64
N THR A 217 11.45 -0.31 6.97
CA THR A 217 11.52 1.00 7.61
C THR A 217 12.82 1.73 7.28
N GLY A 218 13.95 1.01 7.19
CA GLY A 218 15.24 1.59 6.80
C GLY A 218 15.37 1.96 5.32
N MET A 219 14.36 1.66 4.50
CA MET A 219 14.26 2.10 3.10
C MET A 219 13.54 3.45 2.95
N LEU A 220 12.97 4.00 4.03
CA LEU A 220 12.40 5.34 4.13
C LEU A 220 13.47 6.37 4.54
#